data_AF-A0A7T8AQM2-F1
#
_entry.id   AF-A0A7T8AQM2-F1
#
_cell.length_a   1.000
_cell.length_b   1.000
_cell.length_c   1.000
_cell.angle_alpha   90.00
_cell.angle_beta   90.00
_cell.angle_gamma   90.00
#
_symmetry.space_group_name_H-M   'P 1'
#
loop_
_entity.id
_entity.type
_entity.pdbx_description
1 polymer ?
#
loop_
_entity_poly.entity_id
_entity_poly.type
_entity_poly.pdbx_seq_one_letter_code
_entity_poly.pdbx_strand_id
1 'polypeptide(L)'
;MELGKSVQKNKGFTLIELMVTIAVLGIIATIAAPSFIEIIRKNELNQETQHLIFLLQEARSDAIFTRSSKQIKIPTYGSDEKRFSEWSVTNDMSSLEFTAMGYLNSNTSICLTLTHKKNSHLSSSIRVEKNGAISKDTSNCLTN
;
A
#
# COMPACT_ATOMS: atom_id res chain seq x y z
N MET A 1 -6.04 48.85 -55.57
CA MET A 1 -5.47 48.31 -54.32
C MET A 1 -6.33 47.14 -53.90
N GLU A 2 -5.77 45.94 -54.01
CA GLU A 2 -6.37 44.67 -53.62
C GLU A 2 -6.49 44.60 -52.10
N LEU A 3 -7.66 44.19 -51.58
CA LEU A 3 -7.80 43.76 -50.19
C LEU A 3 -8.11 42.27 -50.22
N GLY A 4 -7.05 41.47 -50.11
CA GLY A 4 -7.12 40.02 -50.00
C GLY A 4 -7.90 39.62 -48.75
N LYS A 5 -9.11 39.13 -48.96
CA LYS A 5 -9.99 38.60 -47.91
C LYS A 5 -9.43 37.25 -47.46
N SER A 6 -8.80 37.21 -46.28
CA SER A 6 -8.33 35.97 -45.65
C SER A 6 -9.53 35.09 -45.28
N VAL A 7 -9.79 34.05 -46.05
CA VAL A 7 -10.79 33.03 -45.72
C VAL A 7 -10.27 32.20 -44.56
N GLN A 8 -10.78 32.46 -43.36
CA GLN A 8 -10.62 31.58 -42.21
C GLN A 8 -11.33 30.25 -42.51
N LYS A 9 -10.57 29.18 -42.77
CA LYS A 9 -11.12 27.83 -42.91
C LYS A 9 -11.53 27.33 -41.52
N ASN A 10 -12.83 27.26 -41.27
CA ASN A 10 -13.38 26.56 -40.11
C ASN A 10 -12.94 25.08 -40.16
N LYS A 11 -12.01 24.68 -39.27
CA LYS A 11 -11.59 23.28 -39.10
C LYS A 11 -12.54 22.61 -38.10
N GLY A 12 -13.66 22.08 -38.60
CA GLY A 12 -14.57 21.24 -37.82
C GLY A 12 -14.19 19.76 -37.95
N PHE A 13 -14.40 18.98 -36.89
CA PHE A 13 -14.31 17.52 -36.93
C PHE A 13 -15.46 16.94 -37.76
N THR A 14 -15.17 15.95 -38.60
CA THR A 14 -16.23 15.22 -39.30
C THR A 14 -16.86 14.17 -38.38
N LEU A 15 -18.12 13.80 -38.64
CA LEU A 15 -18.81 12.77 -37.85
C LEU A 15 -18.08 11.42 -37.90
N ILE A 16 -17.53 11.08 -39.07
CA ILE A 16 -16.74 9.86 -39.24
C ILE A 16 -15.43 9.89 -38.44
N GLU A 17 -14.75 11.05 -38.38
CA GLU A 17 -13.52 11.20 -37.59
C GLU A 17 -13.80 11.04 -36.10
N LEU A 18 -14.91 11.59 -35.60
CA LEU A 18 -15.36 11.35 -34.24
C LEU A 18 -15.61 9.85 -33.99
N MET A 19 -16.32 9.15 -34.90
CA MET A 19 -16.59 7.71 -34.75
C MET A 19 -15.31 6.87 -34.72
N VAL A 20 -14.32 7.20 -35.56
CA VAL A 20 -13.03 6.50 -35.56
C VAL A 20 -12.24 6.81 -34.28
N THR A 21 -12.22 8.06 -33.81
CA THR A 21 -11.51 8.41 -32.56
C THR A 21 -12.07 7.70 -31.34
N ILE A 22 -13.41 7.63 -31.18
CA ILE A 22 -14.01 6.90 -30.05
C ILE A 22 -13.79 5.38 -30.17
N ALA A 23 -13.75 4.83 -31.39
CA ALA A 23 -13.45 3.42 -31.61
C ALA A 23 -12.00 3.09 -31.20
N VAL A 24 -11.03 3.91 -31.62
CA VAL A 24 -9.62 3.74 -31.23
C VAL A 24 -9.44 3.97 -29.72
N LEU A 25 -10.08 4.99 -29.16
CA LEU A 25 -10.03 5.28 -27.72
C LEU A 25 -10.60 4.12 -26.89
N GLY A 26 -11.68 3.48 -27.35
CA GLY A 26 -12.24 2.28 -26.71
C GLY A 26 -11.25 1.12 -26.66
N ILE A 27 -10.52 0.87 -27.76
CA ILE A 27 -9.49 -0.19 -27.82
C ILE A 27 -8.34 0.10 -26.86
N ILE A 28 -7.88 1.35 -26.79
CA ILE A 28 -6.80 1.73 -25.87
C ILE A 28 -7.27 1.63 -24.41
N ALA A 29 -8.50 2.05 -24.12
CA ALA A 29 -9.06 2.03 -22.77
C ALA A 29 -9.17 0.61 -22.20
N THR A 30 -9.52 -0.40 -23.01
CA THR A 30 -9.63 -1.79 -22.51
C THR A 30 -8.28 -2.39 -22.12
N ILE A 31 -7.19 -1.98 -22.78
CA ILE A 31 -5.83 -2.40 -22.44
C ILE A 31 -5.29 -1.64 -21.22
N ALA A 32 -5.60 -0.34 -21.13
CA ALA A 32 -5.09 0.52 -20.05
C ALA A 32 -5.83 0.33 -18.71
N ALA A 33 -7.14 0.08 -18.73
CA ALA A 33 -7.99 -0.06 -17.55
C ALA A 33 -7.45 -1.05 -16.47
N PRO A 34 -7.04 -2.29 -16.80
CA PRO A 34 -6.57 -3.23 -15.77
C PRO A 34 -5.30 -2.74 -15.06
N SER A 35 -4.42 -2.00 -15.74
CA SER A 35 -3.17 -1.50 -15.15
C SER A 35 -3.41 -0.50 -14.03
N PHE A 36 -4.41 0.39 -14.18
CA PHE A 36 -4.76 1.36 -13.15
C PHE A 36 -5.27 0.70 -11.86
N ILE A 37 -6.02 -0.40 -11.98
CA ILE A 37 -6.53 -1.16 -10.82
C ILE A 37 -5.37 -1.73 -9.99
N GLU A 38 -4.32 -2.23 -10.64
CA GLU A 38 -3.14 -2.75 -9.94
C GLU A 38 -2.36 -1.65 -9.21
N ILE A 39 -2.21 -0.47 -9.83
CA ILE A 39 -1.54 0.68 -9.21
C ILE A 39 -2.30 1.12 -7.95
N ILE A 40 -3.63 1.21 -8.02
CA ILE A 40 -4.47 1.58 -6.87
C ILE A 40 -4.26 0.59 -5.72
N ARG A 41 -4.33 -0.72 -5.99
CA ARG A 41 -4.11 -1.77 -4.97
C ARG A 41 -2.72 -1.72 -4.35
N LYS A 42 -1.68 -1.39 -5.14
CA LYS A 42 -0.31 -1.21 -4.61
C LYS A 42 -0.20 0.02 -3.72
N ASN A 43 -0.89 1.11 -4.07
CA ASN A 43 -0.94 2.30 -3.24
C ASN A 43 -1.66 2.03 -1.91
N GLU A 44 -2.79 1.32 -1.95
CA GLU A 44 -3.52 0.87 -0.75
C GLU A 44 -2.63 -0.01 0.13
N LEU A 45 -1.94 -1.01 -0.43
CA LEU A 45 -0.99 -1.85 0.30
C LEU A 45 0.10 -1.04 1.01
N ASN A 46 0.66 -0.06 0.30
CA ASN A 46 1.68 0.81 0.87
C ASN A 46 1.11 1.67 2.00
N GLN A 47 -0.10 2.22 1.84
CA GLN A 47 -0.77 2.99 2.89
C GLN A 47 -1.01 2.15 4.14
N GLU A 48 -1.53 0.93 4.00
CA GLU A 48 -1.77 0.02 5.12
C GLU A 48 -0.45 -0.42 5.80
N THR A 49 0.59 -0.69 5.01
CA THR A 49 1.94 -0.99 5.52
C THR A 49 2.47 0.18 6.35
N GLN A 50 2.39 1.41 5.83
CA GLN A 50 2.86 2.61 6.54
C GLN A 50 2.04 2.89 7.80
N HIS A 51 0.73 2.65 7.75
CA HIS A 51 -0.14 2.76 8.92
C HIS A 51 0.26 1.76 10.01
N LEU A 52 0.55 0.50 9.65
CA LEU A 52 1.02 -0.48 10.63
C LEU A 52 2.38 -0.09 11.23
N ILE A 53 3.31 0.40 10.41
CA ILE A 53 4.60 0.93 10.90
C ILE A 53 4.35 2.07 11.90
N PHE A 54 3.43 2.99 11.59
CA PHE A 54 3.07 4.09 12.47
C PHE A 54 2.51 3.58 13.81
N LEU A 55 1.57 2.64 13.81
CA LEU A 55 1.03 2.04 15.04
C LEU A 55 2.12 1.39 15.91
N LEU A 56 3.07 0.69 15.28
CA LEU A 56 4.20 0.08 15.99
C LEU A 56 5.13 1.15 16.58
N GLN A 57 5.40 2.22 15.84
CA GLN A 57 6.23 3.33 16.30
C GLN A 57 5.55 4.10 17.43
N GLU A 58 4.24 4.34 17.35
CA GLU A 58 3.44 4.98 18.37
C GLU A 58 3.51 4.19 19.67
N ALA A 59 3.19 2.90 19.63
CA ALA A 59 3.17 2.10 20.84
C ALA A 59 4.58 1.79 21.40
N ARG A 60 5.63 1.75 20.56
CA ARG A 60 7.03 1.78 21.03
C ARG A 60 7.34 3.08 21.76
N SER A 61 6.93 4.21 21.20
CA SER A 61 7.15 5.52 21.80
C SER A 61 6.42 5.63 23.15
N ASP A 62 5.17 5.17 23.21
CA ASP A 62 4.41 5.08 24.46
C ASP A 62 5.11 4.23 25.53
N ALA A 63 5.68 3.08 25.17
CA ALA A 63 6.42 2.24 26.11
C ALA A 63 7.63 2.99 26.70
N ILE A 64 8.36 3.75 25.87
CA ILE A 64 9.49 4.58 26.28
C ILE A 64 9.02 5.73 27.19
N PHE A 65 7.96 6.45 26.78
CA PHE A 65 7.46 7.61 27.51
C PHE A 65 6.87 7.23 28.87
N THR A 66 6.10 6.14 28.92
CA THR A 66 5.50 5.65 30.17
C THR A 66 6.49 4.86 31.04
N ARG A 67 7.68 4.53 30.50
CA ARG A 67 8.69 3.67 31.13
C ARG A 67 8.13 2.33 31.59
N SER A 68 7.13 1.82 30.87
CA SER A 68 6.45 0.57 31.15
C SER A 68 6.40 -0.27 29.87
N SER A 69 6.45 -1.60 30.00
CA SER A 69 6.32 -2.44 28.81
C SER A 69 4.89 -2.39 28.28
N LYS A 70 4.76 -2.27 26.96
CA LYS A 70 3.46 -2.14 26.29
C LYS A 70 3.30 -3.24 25.26
N GLN A 71 2.24 -4.03 25.44
CA GLN A 71 1.84 -5.08 24.51
C GLN A 71 0.86 -4.53 23.48
N ILE A 72 1.10 -4.83 22.22
CA ILE A 72 0.26 -4.49 21.08
C ILE A 72 -0.24 -5.80 20.48
N LYS A 73 -1.54 -5.84 20.19
CA LYS A 73 -2.12 -6.90 19.37
C LYS A 73 -1.85 -6.57 17.91
N ILE A 74 -1.19 -7.48 17.20
CA ILE A 74 -1.07 -7.36 15.74
C ILE A 74 -2.44 -7.74 15.18
N PRO A 75 -3.00 -6.97 14.23
CA PRO A 75 -4.24 -7.35 13.56
C PRO A 75 -4.01 -8.64 12.76
N THR A 76 -4.35 -9.80 13.31
CA THR A 76 -4.26 -11.10 12.64
C THR A 76 -5.46 -11.31 11.70
N TYR A 77 -5.30 -12.17 10.70
CA TYR A 77 -6.37 -12.64 9.81
C TYR A 77 -7.65 -13.00 10.60
N GLY A 78 -8.76 -12.34 10.27
CA GLY A 78 -10.05 -12.56 10.93
C GLY A 78 -10.31 -11.70 12.17
N SER A 79 -9.49 -10.69 12.46
CA SER A 79 -9.87 -9.64 13.42
C SER A 79 -11.08 -8.84 12.88
N ASP A 80 -12.07 -8.58 13.73
CA ASP A 80 -13.32 -7.85 13.42
C ASP A 80 -13.08 -6.36 13.03
N GLU A 81 -11.83 -5.98 12.82
CA GLU A 81 -11.41 -4.63 12.49
C GLU A 81 -11.64 -4.37 11.00
N LYS A 82 -12.80 -3.79 10.68
CA LYS A 82 -13.31 -3.51 9.33
C LYS A 82 -12.30 -2.88 8.35
N ARG A 83 -11.25 -2.22 8.86
CA ARG A 83 -10.19 -1.59 8.06
C ARG A 83 -9.24 -2.58 7.38
N PHE A 84 -9.01 -3.77 7.95
CA PHE A 84 -8.17 -4.82 7.34
C PHE A 84 -8.99 -5.89 6.58
N SER A 85 -10.23 -5.59 6.18
CA SER A 85 -11.14 -6.58 5.59
C SER A 85 -10.62 -7.24 4.29
N GLU A 86 -9.71 -6.56 3.57
CA GLU A 86 -9.09 -7.06 2.33
C GLU A 86 -7.64 -7.54 2.50
N TRP A 87 -7.01 -7.26 3.65
CA TRP A 87 -5.58 -7.50 3.89
C TRP A 87 -5.39 -8.36 5.14
N SER A 88 -4.71 -9.50 4.99
CA SER A 88 -4.35 -10.36 6.11
C SER A 88 -2.93 -10.08 6.54
N VAL A 89 -2.71 -9.76 7.82
CA VAL A 89 -1.37 -9.83 8.40
C VAL A 89 -1.15 -11.27 8.88
N THR A 90 -0.14 -11.92 8.32
CA THR A 90 0.36 -13.21 8.80
C THR A 90 1.59 -12.96 9.66
N ASN A 91 1.58 -13.53 10.85
CA ASN A 91 2.60 -13.39 11.87
C ASN A 91 2.79 -14.72 12.61
N ASP A 92 4.04 -15.02 13.00
CA ASP A 92 4.35 -16.21 13.82
C ASP A 92 3.94 -16.04 15.29
N MET A 93 3.64 -14.81 15.73
CA MET A 93 3.24 -14.50 17.12
C MET A 93 2.13 -13.46 17.19
N SER A 94 1.03 -13.77 17.87
CA SER A 94 -0.20 -12.95 17.96
C SER A 94 -0.07 -11.60 18.69
N SER A 95 1.05 -11.34 19.37
CA SER A 95 1.27 -10.08 20.08
C SER A 95 2.74 -9.67 20.10
N LEU A 96 2.99 -8.36 20.04
CA LEU A 96 4.30 -7.74 20.17
C LEU A 96 4.36 -6.98 21.47
N GLU A 97 5.49 -7.05 22.18
CA GLU A 97 5.70 -6.25 23.37
C GLU A 97 6.98 -5.41 23.21
N PHE A 98 6.84 -4.11 23.41
CA PHE A 98 7.96 -3.21 23.56
C PHE A 98 8.26 -3.01 25.03
N THR A 99 9.53 -3.15 25.40
CA THR A 99 10.05 -2.84 26.73
C THR A 99 10.06 -1.33 26.96
N ALA A 100 10.23 -0.90 28.22
CA ALA A 100 10.40 0.50 28.59
C ALA A 100 11.62 1.19 27.92
N MET A 101 12.56 0.42 27.37
CA MET A 101 13.72 0.92 26.62
C MET A 101 13.45 1.03 25.11
N GLY A 102 12.23 0.68 24.66
CA GLY A 102 11.86 0.63 23.25
C GLY A 102 12.43 -0.56 22.48
N TYR A 103 13.02 -1.54 23.18
CA TYR A 103 13.42 -2.82 22.60
C TYR A 103 12.26 -3.78 22.53
N LEU A 104 12.31 -4.69 21.56
CA LEU A 104 11.35 -5.77 21.48
C LEU A 104 11.63 -6.78 22.61
N ASN A 105 10.58 -7.23 23.31
CA ASN A 105 10.68 -8.29 24.31
C ASN A 105 10.74 -9.68 23.64
N SER A 106 11.71 -9.86 22.74
CA SER A 106 11.99 -11.11 22.04
C SER A 106 13.51 -11.24 21.82
N ASN A 107 13.99 -12.47 21.73
CA ASN A 107 15.40 -12.72 21.42
C ASN A 107 15.71 -12.60 19.92
N THR A 108 14.69 -12.59 19.07
CA THR A 108 14.79 -12.55 17.61
C THR A 108 13.99 -11.39 17.02
N SER A 109 14.37 -10.99 15.81
CA SER A 109 13.58 -10.08 14.99
C SER A 109 12.27 -10.74 14.57
N ILE A 110 11.20 -9.95 14.48
CA ILE A 110 9.87 -10.41 14.10
C ILE A 110 9.56 -9.86 12.72
N CYS A 111 8.92 -10.68 11.89
CA CYS A 111 8.46 -10.27 10.58
C CYS A 111 6.95 -10.37 10.46
N LEU A 112 6.34 -9.32 9.91
CA LEU A 112 4.91 -9.20 9.69
C LEU A 112 4.69 -9.11 8.18
N THR A 113 3.90 -10.00 7.61
CA THR A 113 3.62 -9.97 6.17
C THR A 113 2.16 -9.64 5.94
N LEU A 114 1.93 -8.48 5.32
CA LEU A 114 0.62 -8.09 4.80
C LEU A 114 0.43 -8.76 3.46
N THR A 115 -0.67 -9.51 3.30
CA THR A 115 -1.03 -10.18 2.05
C THR A 115 -2.47 -9.86 1.67
N HIS A 116 -2.72 -9.57 0.39
CA HIS A 116 -4.07 -9.33 -0.09
C HIS A 116 -4.89 -10.63 -0.14
N LYS A 117 -6.14 -10.58 0.36
CA LYS A 117 -7.03 -11.75 0.48
C LYS A 117 -7.31 -12.47 -0.84
N LYS A 118 -7.39 -11.73 -1.95
CA LYS A 118 -7.70 -12.29 -3.29
C LYS A 118 -6.48 -12.49 -4.19
N ASN A 119 -5.33 -11.93 -3.81
CA ASN A 119 -4.13 -11.96 -4.67
C ASN A 119 -2.87 -12.06 -3.81
N SER A 120 -2.38 -13.28 -3.65
CA SER A 120 -1.18 -13.56 -2.86
C SER A 120 0.11 -12.91 -3.39
N HIS A 121 0.12 -12.41 -4.63
CA HIS A 121 1.27 -11.68 -5.20
C HIS A 121 1.36 -10.23 -4.71
N LEU A 122 0.29 -9.68 -4.15
CA LEU A 122 0.30 -8.35 -3.52
C LEU A 122 0.60 -8.51 -2.04
N SER A 123 1.89 -8.51 -1.71
CA SER A 123 2.37 -8.62 -0.34
C SER A 123 3.43 -7.58 0.00
N SER A 124 3.53 -7.27 1.29
CA SER A 124 4.48 -6.32 1.85
C SER A 124 4.88 -6.82 3.23
N SER A 125 6.19 -6.92 3.47
CA SER A 125 6.71 -7.37 4.75
C SER A 125 7.26 -6.20 5.56
N ILE A 126 7.14 -6.28 6.89
CA ILE A 126 7.70 -5.34 7.85
C ILE A 126 8.53 -6.15 8.84
N ARG A 127 9.77 -5.74 9.04
CA ARG A 127 10.67 -6.32 10.03
C ARG A 127 10.78 -5.41 11.24
N VAL A 128 10.61 -6.00 12.42
CA VAL A 128 10.85 -5.39 13.72
C VAL A 128 12.06 -6.07 14.33
N GLU A 129 13.17 -5.35 14.41
CA GLU A 129 14.41 -5.85 14.97
C GLU A 129 14.34 -5.92 16.50
N LYS A 130 15.20 -6.75 17.11
CA LYS A 130 15.32 -6.85 18.58
C LYS A 130 15.55 -5.48 19.25
N ASN A 131 16.32 -4.61 18.59
CA ASN A 131 16.59 -3.27 19.07
C ASN A 131 15.39 -2.29 18.92
N GLY A 132 14.25 -2.78 18.47
CA GLY A 132 13.03 -2.00 18.24
C GLY A 132 13.05 -1.16 16.96
N ALA A 133 14.03 -1.35 16.06
CA ALA A 133 13.98 -0.75 14.73
C ALA A 133 12.84 -1.39 13.94
N ILE A 134 12.03 -0.55 13.30
CA ILE A 134 10.87 -0.97 12.50
C ILE A 134 11.12 -0.49 11.07
N SER A 135 11.15 -1.40 10.12
CA SER A 135 11.41 -1.09 8.71
C SER A 135 10.59 -1.96 7.77
N LYS A 136 10.20 -1.40 6.62
CA LYS A 136 9.68 -2.21 5.52
C LYS A 136 10.78 -3.15 5.02
N ASP A 137 10.43 -4.41 4.86
CA ASP A 137 11.33 -5.48 4.47
C ASP A 137 11.10 -5.87 3.02
N THR A 138 12.13 -5.66 2.18
CA THR A 138 12.10 -6.00 0.76
C THR A 138 12.49 -7.46 0.50
N SER A 139 13.01 -8.19 1.48
CA SER A 139 13.35 -9.61 1.33
C SER A 139 12.21 -10.55 1.68
N ASN A 140 10.99 -10.04 1.89
CA ASN A 140 9.82 -10.83 2.29
C ASN A 140 10.09 -11.75 3.49
N CYS A 141 10.78 -11.23 4.52
CA CYS A 141 11.16 -12.01 5.71
C CYS A 141 12.16 -13.14 5.43
N LEU A 142 12.73 -13.25 4.23
CA LEU A 142 13.82 -14.19 3.97
C LEU A 142 15.06 -13.69 4.71
N THR A 143 15.58 -14.56 5.58
CA THR A 143 16.80 -14.34 6.34
C THR A 143 17.97 -14.11 5.40
N ASN A 144 18.82 -13.12 5.70
CA ASN A 144 20.22 -13.14 5.27
C ASN A 144 21.06 -13.67 6.44
#